data_AF-A0A7L9BP34-F1
#
_entry.id   AF-A0A7L9BP34-F1
#
_cell.length_a   1.000
_cell.length_b   1.000
_cell.length_c   1.000
_cell.angle_alpha   90.00
_cell.angle_beta   90.00
_cell.angle_gamma   90.00
#
_symmetry.space_group_name_H-M   'P 1'
#
loop_
_entity.id
_entity.type
_entity.pdbx_description
1 polymer ?
#
loop_
_entity_poly.entity_id
_entity_poly.type
_entity_poly.pdbx_seq_one_letter_code
_entity_poly.pdbx_strand_id
1 'polypeptide(L)'
;MHRRATEYAGRRGVSLGPRLGLGKDGIVFSTQPQDAWVGDWAGPTAIKALGRNDLFSRELGAYRRLADHGLGGPERVLGHNVPLLLGHDENLLVIEMSIVTKPYVLDFASAYLDHPPEFPPDVMEERHAHWAEMFGSNWPKALRIIANFRSLGIHLLDPSPGNIAFDGDT
;
A
#
# COMPACT_ATOMS: atom_id res chain seq x y z
N MET A 1 -2.13 -14.43 -17.37
CA MET A 1 -2.69 -14.28 -15.99
C MET A 1 -1.63 -14.72 -14.98
N HIS A 2 -1.49 -14.02 -13.84
CA HIS A 2 -0.42 -14.30 -12.88
C HIS A 2 -0.79 -15.48 -11.96
N ARG A 3 -0.06 -16.60 -12.04
CA ARG A 3 -0.40 -17.89 -11.39
C ARG A 3 -0.80 -17.76 -9.92
N ARG A 4 0.00 -17.05 -9.11
CA ARG A 4 -0.23 -16.96 -7.65
C ARG A 4 -1.47 -16.16 -7.28
N ALA A 5 -1.75 -15.09 -8.04
CA ALA A 5 -2.96 -14.30 -7.84
C ALA A 5 -4.21 -15.10 -8.26
N THR A 6 -4.13 -15.85 -9.36
CA THR A 6 -5.23 -16.71 -9.84
C THR A 6 -5.52 -17.82 -8.84
N GLU A 7 -4.48 -18.45 -8.29
CA GLU A 7 -4.63 -19.50 -7.28
C GLU A 7 -5.26 -18.98 -6.00
N TYR A 8 -4.79 -17.85 -5.47
CA TYR A 8 -5.39 -17.21 -4.30
C TYR A 8 -6.86 -16.81 -4.55
N ALA A 9 -7.15 -16.19 -5.68
CA ALA A 9 -8.51 -15.81 -6.06
C ALA A 9 -9.45 -17.03 -6.11
N GLY A 10 -8.99 -18.14 -6.70
CA GLY A 10 -9.72 -19.40 -6.72
C GLY A 10 -10.01 -19.96 -5.31
N ARG A 11 -9.02 -19.90 -4.40
CA ARG A 11 -9.21 -20.31 -2.99
C ARG A 11 -10.22 -19.42 -2.25
N ARG A 12 -10.28 -18.14 -2.60
CA ARG A 12 -11.20 -17.15 -2.02
C ARG A 12 -12.59 -17.16 -2.66
N GLY A 13 -12.78 -17.91 -3.75
CA GLY A 13 -14.03 -17.92 -4.50
C GLY A 13 -14.31 -16.63 -5.26
N VAL A 14 -13.27 -15.84 -5.56
CA VAL A 14 -13.36 -14.59 -6.34
C VAL A 14 -12.67 -14.74 -7.68
N SER A 15 -13.08 -13.94 -8.66
CA SER A 15 -12.40 -13.86 -9.96
C SER A 15 -11.43 -12.68 -9.97
N LEU A 16 -10.30 -12.81 -10.68
CA LEU A 16 -9.44 -11.66 -10.95
C LEU A 16 -10.07 -10.78 -12.02
N GLY A 17 -10.16 -9.49 -11.73
CA GLY A 17 -10.51 -8.45 -12.69
C GLY A 17 -9.28 -7.88 -13.41
N PRO A 18 -9.40 -6.66 -13.98
CA PRO A 18 -8.30 -5.95 -14.61
C PRO A 18 -7.08 -5.78 -13.72
N ARG A 19 -5.90 -5.73 -14.36
CA ARG A 19 -4.65 -5.35 -13.69
C ARG A 19 -4.68 -3.86 -13.37
N LEU A 20 -4.53 -3.52 -12.10
CA LEU A 20 -4.47 -2.14 -11.62
C LEU A 20 -3.05 -1.58 -11.61
N GLY A 21 -2.06 -2.44 -11.38
CA GLY A 21 -0.66 -2.03 -11.30
C GLY A 21 0.31 -3.16 -11.61
N LEU A 22 1.46 -2.79 -12.14
CA LEU A 22 2.65 -3.64 -12.28
C LEU A 22 3.86 -2.78 -11.90
N GLY A 23 4.62 -3.24 -10.91
CA GLY A 23 5.81 -2.54 -10.44
C GLY A 23 6.95 -3.50 -10.12
N LYS A 24 8.04 -2.94 -9.62
CA LYS A 24 9.22 -3.71 -9.16
C LYS A 24 8.88 -4.71 -8.05
N ASP A 25 7.83 -4.43 -7.27
CA ASP A 25 7.48 -5.20 -6.08
C ASP A 25 6.50 -6.35 -6.36
N GLY A 26 5.77 -6.27 -7.48
CA GLY A 26 4.77 -7.26 -7.84
C GLY A 26 3.71 -6.74 -8.79
N ILE A 27 2.58 -7.45 -8.82
CA ILE A 27 1.45 -7.18 -9.69
C ILE A 27 0.16 -7.09 -8.88
N VAL A 28 -0.70 -6.13 -9.22
CA VAL A 28 -1.97 -5.87 -8.55
C VAL A 28 -3.12 -6.07 -9.54
N PHE A 29 -4.12 -6.85 -9.13
CA PHE A 29 -5.36 -7.06 -9.86
C PHE A 29 -6.54 -6.61 -9.00
N SER A 30 -7.59 -6.06 -9.60
CA SER A 30 -8.89 -5.97 -8.90
C SER A 30 -9.53 -7.36 -8.82
N THR A 31 -10.60 -7.49 -8.03
CA THR A 31 -11.44 -8.70 -7.97
C THR A 31 -12.83 -8.45 -8.57
N GLN A 32 -13.52 -9.53 -8.95
CA GLN A 32 -14.92 -9.55 -9.39
C GLN A 32 -15.66 -10.73 -8.74
N PRO A 33 -16.96 -10.59 -8.43
CA PRO A 33 -17.75 -9.36 -8.45
C PRO A 33 -17.43 -8.46 -7.24
N GLN A 34 -17.61 -7.15 -7.40
CA GLN A 34 -17.34 -6.14 -6.36
C GLN A 34 -18.29 -6.23 -5.16
N ASP A 35 -19.36 -7.03 -5.27
CA ASP A 35 -20.39 -7.22 -4.23
C ASP A 35 -20.09 -8.43 -3.30
N ALA A 36 -18.89 -9.00 -3.39
CA ALA A 36 -18.47 -10.10 -2.53
C ALA A 36 -18.09 -9.56 -1.15
N TRP A 37 -18.78 -10.03 -0.12
CA TRP A 37 -18.40 -9.76 1.27
C TRP A 37 -17.08 -10.45 1.59
N VAL A 38 -16.08 -9.67 2.00
CA VAL A 38 -14.83 -10.19 2.56
C VAL A 38 -14.79 -9.83 4.04
N GLY A 39 -15.22 -10.77 4.88
CA GLY A 39 -15.52 -10.48 6.27
C GLY A 39 -16.61 -9.41 6.35
N ASP A 40 -16.33 -8.30 7.04
CA ASP A 40 -17.25 -7.17 7.18
C ASP A 40 -17.12 -6.11 6.06
N TRP A 41 -16.23 -6.32 5.09
CA TRP A 41 -16.03 -5.41 3.97
C TRP A 41 -16.91 -5.79 2.77
N ALA A 42 -17.76 -4.86 2.33
CA ALA A 42 -18.68 -5.02 1.19
C ALA A 42 -18.24 -4.23 -0.06
N GLY A 43 -17.01 -3.70 -0.08
CA GLY A 43 -16.51 -2.87 -1.16
C GLY A 43 -15.57 -3.60 -2.13
N PRO A 44 -15.10 -2.91 -3.17
CA PRO A 44 -14.14 -3.47 -4.11
C PRO A 44 -12.83 -3.88 -3.42
N THR A 45 -12.24 -4.99 -3.87
CA THR A 45 -10.96 -5.49 -3.36
C THR A 45 -9.93 -5.64 -4.47
N ALA A 46 -8.66 -5.67 -4.08
CA ALA A 46 -7.53 -5.94 -4.93
C ALA A 46 -6.68 -7.08 -4.35
N ILE A 47 -6.04 -7.82 -5.24
CA ILE A 47 -5.07 -8.88 -4.93
C ILE A 47 -3.72 -8.44 -5.46
N LYS A 48 -2.74 -8.28 -4.56
CA LYS A 48 -1.34 -7.98 -4.88
C LYS A 48 -0.52 -9.24 -4.66
N ALA A 49 0.12 -9.71 -5.73
CA ALA A 49 1.06 -10.82 -5.66
C ALA A 49 2.49 -10.29 -5.73
N LEU A 50 3.25 -10.50 -4.66
CA LEU A 50 4.59 -9.92 -4.48
C LEU A 50 5.69 -10.83 -5.02
N GLY A 51 6.74 -10.24 -5.58
CA GLY A 51 7.84 -11.00 -6.19
C GLY A 51 8.76 -11.70 -5.19
N ARG A 52 8.81 -11.21 -3.94
CA ARG A 52 9.79 -11.63 -2.92
C ARG A 52 9.18 -11.69 -1.53
N ASN A 53 9.72 -12.56 -0.69
CA ASN A 53 9.24 -12.76 0.68
C ASN A 53 9.48 -11.55 1.60
N ASP A 54 10.59 -10.83 1.43
CA ASP A 54 10.89 -9.64 2.24
C ASP A 54 9.92 -8.49 1.94
N LEU A 55 9.57 -8.28 0.68
CA LEU A 55 8.56 -7.30 0.27
C LEU A 55 7.18 -7.65 0.83
N PHE A 56 6.80 -8.94 0.75
CA PHE A 56 5.55 -9.43 1.30
C PHE A 56 5.48 -9.19 2.81
N SER A 57 6.53 -9.55 3.54
CA SER A 57 6.60 -9.41 4.99
C SER A 57 6.52 -7.95 5.43
N ARG A 58 7.19 -7.04 4.70
CA ARG A 58 7.14 -5.60 4.95
C ARG A 58 5.74 -5.03 4.73
N GLU A 59 5.13 -5.33 3.58
CA GLU A 59 3.79 -4.83 3.25
C GLU A 59 2.73 -5.35 4.22
N LEU A 60 2.75 -6.66 4.52
CA LEU A 60 1.87 -7.26 5.51
C LEU A 60 2.08 -6.67 6.90
N GLY A 61 3.32 -6.43 7.30
CA GLY A 61 3.67 -5.81 8.57
C GLY A 61 3.12 -4.38 8.69
N ALA A 62 3.26 -3.57 7.63
CA ALA A 62 2.70 -2.22 7.60
C ALA A 62 1.17 -2.24 7.73
N TYR A 63 0.48 -3.13 7.01
CA TYR A 63 -0.96 -3.28 7.13
C TYR A 63 -1.41 -3.71 8.53
N ARG A 64 -0.71 -4.68 9.14
CA ARG A 64 -0.99 -5.09 10.53
C ARG A 64 -0.81 -3.93 11.50
N ARG A 65 0.28 -3.16 11.37
CA ARG A 65 0.52 -1.96 12.18
C ARG A 65 -0.59 -0.92 12.02
N LEU A 66 -1.06 -0.67 10.80
CA LEU A 66 -2.18 0.24 10.55
C LEU A 66 -3.44 -0.26 11.26
N ALA A 67 -3.76 -1.55 11.15
CA ALA A 67 -4.91 -2.16 11.81
C ALA A 67 -4.83 -2.08 13.35
N ASP A 68 -3.65 -2.28 13.94
CA ASP A 68 -3.42 -2.15 15.38
C ASP A 68 -3.72 -0.72 15.89
N HIS A 69 -3.58 0.28 15.00
CA HIS A 69 -3.95 1.69 15.26
C HIS A 69 -5.37 2.05 14.80
N GLY A 70 -6.18 1.08 14.36
CA GLY A 70 -7.55 1.27 13.88
C GLY A 70 -7.65 1.90 12.49
N LEU A 71 -6.54 2.04 11.76
CA LEU A 71 -6.48 2.66 10.43
C LEU A 71 -6.81 1.65 9.32
N GLY A 72 -7.38 2.16 8.21
CA GLY A 72 -7.76 1.37 7.03
C GLY A 72 -9.24 1.00 6.94
N GLY A 73 -10.00 1.24 8.02
CA GLY A 73 -11.46 1.23 8.02
C GLY A 73 -12.03 2.64 7.93
N PRO A 74 -12.84 3.10 8.91
CA PRO A 74 -13.37 4.48 8.91
C PRO A 74 -12.30 5.54 9.21
N GLU A 75 -11.25 5.17 9.94
CA GLU A 75 -10.18 6.09 10.35
C GLU A 75 -9.14 6.30 9.26
N ARG A 76 -8.63 7.53 9.18
CA ARG A 76 -7.77 8.02 8.09
C ARG A 76 -6.46 8.61 8.63
N VAL A 77 -5.39 8.49 7.83
CA VAL A 77 -4.11 9.14 8.12
C VAL A 77 -4.15 10.57 7.61
N LEU A 78 -4.34 11.54 8.50
CA LEU A 78 -4.44 12.97 8.14
C LEU A 78 -5.41 13.19 6.95
N GLY A 79 -6.58 12.54 7.01
CA GLY A 79 -7.61 12.61 5.97
C GLY A 79 -7.40 11.71 4.75
N HIS A 80 -6.25 11.02 4.62
CA HIS A 80 -5.96 10.08 3.54
C HIS A 80 -6.42 8.67 3.87
N ASN A 81 -7.06 8.04 2.91
CA ASN A 81 -7.46 6.64 2.99
C ASN A 81 -6.22 5.74 2.88
N VAL A 82 -6.19 4.66 3.65
CA VAL A 82 -5.24 3.56 3.47
C VAL A 82 -6.04 2.29 3.22
N PRO A 83 -5.56 1.34 2.39
CA PRO A 83 -6.26 0.10 2.18
C PRO A 83 -6.42 -0.71 3.47
N LEU A 84 -7.56 -1.37 3.63
CA LEU A 84 -7.81 -2.35 4.67
C LEU A 84 -7.16 -3.67 4.29
N LEU A 85 -6.47 -4.34 5.21
CA LEU A 85 -6.04 -5.72 5.01
C LEU A 85 -7.25 -6.67 5.16
N LEU A 86 -7.54 -7.40 4.09
CA LEU A 86 -8.69 -8.31 4.01
C LEU A 86 -8.28 -9.78 4.07
N GLY A 87 -7.08 -10.10 3.59
CA GLY A 87 -6.56 -11.45 3.56
C GLY A 87 -5.13 -11.51 3.08
N HIS A 88 -4.47 -12.65 3.30
CA HIS A 88 -3.13 -12.91 2.79
C HIS A 88 -2.86 -14.41 2.71
N ASP A 89 -1.87 -14.79 1.91
CA ASP A 89 -1.33 -16.15 1.86
C ASP A 89 0.20 -16.07 1.73
N GLU A 90 0.89 -16.51 2.78
CA GLU A 90 2.34 -16.44 2.89
C GLU A 90 3.06 -17.39 1.92
N ASN A 91 2.41 -18.50 1.53
CA ASN A 91 2.99 -19.45 0.58
C ASN A 91 2.89 -18.91 -0.86
N LEU A 92 1.81 -18.18 -1.16
CA LEU A 92 1.61 -17.52 -2.45
C LEU A 92 2.26 -16.13 -2.52
N LEU A 93 2.67 -15.56 -1.37
CA LEU A 93 3.12 -14.17 -1.23
C LEU A 93 2.08 -13.19 -1.77
N VAL A 94 0.83 -13.39 -1.36
CA VAL A 94 -0.33 -12.63 -1.83
C VAL A 94 -0.96 -11.87 -0.68
N ILE A 95 -1.31 -10.61 -0.92
CA ILE A 95 -2.09 -9.76 -0.01
C ILE A 95 -3.38 -9.36 -0.73
N GLU A 96 -4.51 -9.50 -0.04
CA GLU A 96 -5.81 -8.99 -0.44
C GLU A 96 -6.14 -7.76 0.41
N MET A 97 -6.47 -6.65 -0.24
CA MET A 97 -6.81 -5.39 0.44
C MET A 97 -7.99 -4.68 -0.22
N SER A 98 -8.62 -3.75 0.50
CA SER A 98 -9.67 -2.90 -0.06
C SER A 98 -9.11 -1.94 -1.13
N ILE A 99 -9.95 -1.54 -2.08
CA ILE A 99 -9.64 -0.44 -2.99
C ILE A 99 -10.17 0.86 -2.37
N VAL A 100 -9.32 1.88 -2.33
CA VAL A 100 -9.64 3.21 -1.79
C VAL A 100 -9.53 4.29 -2.86
N THR A 101 -10.26 5.39 -2.69
CA THR A 101 -10.21 6.56 -3.56
C THR A 101 -9.30 7.64 -2.99
N LYS A 102 -8.89 8.60 -3.83
CA LYS A 102 -8.17 9.79 -3.36
C LYS A 102 -8.99 10.53 -2.27
N PRO A 103 -8.31 11.18 -1.32
CA PRO A 103 -6.86 11.15 -1.12
C PRO A 103 -6.43 9.83 -0.47
N TYR A 104 -5.27 9.29 -0.85
CA TYR A 104 -4.82 7.98 -0.37
C TYR A 104 -3.33 7.89 -0.08
N VAL A 105 -2.96 6.89 0.71
CA VAL A 105 -1.59 6.38 0.81
C VAL A 105 -1.60 4.88 0.50
N LEU A 106 -0.80 4.48 -0.49
CA LEU A 106 -0.70 3.13 -1.05
C LEU A 106 0.74 2.63 -1.03
N ASP A 107 0.87 1.34 -1.36
CA ASP A 107 2.13 0.61 -1.57
C ASP A 107 3.12 0.65 -0.41
N PHE A 108 3.04 -0.36 0.45
CA PHE A 108 3.92 -0.50 1.61
C PHE A 108 5.01 -1.56 1.43
N ALA A 109 5.23 -2.07 0.21
CA ALA A 109 6.21 -3.14 -0.04
C ALA A 109 7.65 -2.72 0.28
N SER A 110 7.96 -1.44 0.15
CA SER A 110 9.26 -0.86 0.47
C SER A 110 9.36 -0.31 1.90
N ALA A 111 8.26 -0.35 2.67
CA ALA A 111 8.22 0.24 4.00
C ALA A 111 9.04 -0.60 5.02
N TYR A 112 9.59 0.08 6.02
CA TYR A 112 10.27 -0.56 7.15
C TYR A 112 9.51 -0.28 8.44
N LEU A 113 9.43 -1.29 9.30
CA LEU A 113 8.87 -1.12 10.64
C LEU A 113 9.97 -0.79 11.63
N ASP A 114 9.73 0.24 12.43
CA ASP A 114 10.48 0.72 13.61
C ASP A 114 11.91 1.21 13.31
N HIS A 115 12.68 0.46 12.51
CA HIS A 115 14.05 0.75 12.12
C HIS A 115 14.16 0.85 10.59
N PRO A 116 14.31 2.07 10.03
CA PRO A 116 14.59 2.22 8.62
C PRO A 116 16.05 1.82 8.32
N PRO A 117 16.37 1.46 7.07
CA PRO A 117 17.76 1.32 6.67
C PRO A 117 18.49 2.66 6.82
N GLU A 118 19.74 2.60 7.29
CA GLU A 118 20.61 3.76 7.34
C GLU A 118 21.12 4.08 5.94
N PHE A 119 21.00 5.34 5.55
CA PHE A 119 21.58 5.85 4.31
C PHE A 119 22.58 6.95 4.65
N PRO A 120 23.67 7.06 3.87
CA PRO A 120 24.58 8.20 3.95
C PRO A 120 23.82 9.55 3.86
N PRO A 121 24.28 10.61 4.58
CA PRO A 121 23.58 11.89 4.60
C PRO A 121 23.36 12.51 3.21
N ASP A 122 24.34 12.39 2.33
CA ASP A 122 24.30 12.84 0.93
C ASP A 122 23.23 12.11 0.12
N VAL A 123 23.12 10.78 0.30
CA VAL A 123 22.05 9.98 -0.32
C VAL A 123 20.67 10.38 0.19
N MET A 124 20.54 10.72 1.48
CA MET A 124 19.26 11.19 2.03
C MET A 124 18.88 12.58 1.53
N GLU A 125 19.85 13.48 1.39
CA GLU A 125 19.64 14.81 0.83
C GLU A 125 19.19 14.75 -0.63
N GLU A 126 19.84 13.92 -1.45
CA GLU A 126 19.45 13.71 -2.85
C GLU A 126 18.02 13.15 -2.96
N ARG A 127 17.67 12.15 -2.13
CA ARG A 127 16.31 11.59 -2.12
C ARG A 127 15.27 12.60 -1.68
N HIS A 128 15.56 13.41 -0.67
CA HIS A 128 14.66 14.48 -0.23
C HIS A 128 14.46 15.53 -1.33
N ALA A 129 15.53 15.93 -2.03
CA ALA A 129 15.44 16.85 -3.16
C ALA A 129 14.59 16.28 -4.30
N HIS A 130 14.81 15.01 -4.64
CA HIS A 130 14.04 14.31 -5.66
C HIS A 130 12.54 14.18 -5.29
N TRP A 131 12.23 13.83 -4.04
CA TRP A 131 10.84 13.80 -3.56
C TRP A 131 10.21 15.19 -3.58
N ALA A 132 10.94 16.22 -3.16
CA ALA A 132 10.47 17.60 -3.20
C ALA A 132 10.11 18.04 -4.64
N GLU A 133 10.93 17.66 -5.61
CA GLU A 133 10.66 17.90 -7.04
C GLU A 133 9.40 17.15 -7.50
N MET A 134 9.29 15.84 -7.24
CA MET A 134 8.14 15.04 -7.65
C MET A 134 6.81 15.53 -7.07
N PHE A 135 6.81 15.96 -5.81
CA PHE A 135 5.60 16.45 -5.15
C PHE A 135 5.33 17.95 -5.40
N GLY A 136 6.32 18.71 -5.87
CA GLY A 136 6.19 20.14 -6.13
C GLY A 136 5.56 20.90 -4.97
N SER A 137 4.47 21.64 -5.23
CA SER A 137 3.76 22.42 -4.21
C SER A 137 3.09 21.57 -3.13
N ASN A 138 2.87 20.28 -3.37
CA ASN A 138 2.33 19.35 -2.37
C ASN A 138 3.43 18.77 -1.45
N TRP A 139 4.71 19.05 -1.68
CA TRP A 139 5.80 18.50 -0.87
C TRP A 139 5.65 18.72 0.65
N PRO A 140 5.29 19.92 1.14
CA PRO A 140 5.06 20.12 2.57
C PRO A 140 3.93 19.26 3.15
N LYS A 141 2.90 18.93 2.34
CA LYS A 141 1.82 18.03 2.76
C LYS A 141 2.29 16.57 2.78
N ALA A 142 3.04 16.14 1.76
CA ALA A 142 3.63 14.80 1.69
C ALA A 142 4.56 14.55 2.88
N LEU A 143 5.39 15.53 3.26
CA LEU A 143 6.25 15.45 4.45
C LEU A 143 5.45 15.20 5.74
N ARG A 144 4.29 15.83 5.91
CA ARG A 144 3.43 15.62 7.08
C ARG A 144 2.86 14.19 7.11
N ILE A 145 2.50 13.64 5.96
CA ILE A 145 2.06 12.25 5.82
C ILE A 145 3.21 11.30 6.19
N ILE A 146 4.39 11.49 5.60
CA ILE A 146 5.58 10.68 5.87
C ILE A 146 5.94 10.72 7.37
N ALA A 147 5.92 11.92 7.98
CA ALA A 147 6.17 12.08 9.41
C ALA A 147 5.11 11.38 10.28
N ASN A 148 3.83 11.41 9.87
CA ASN A 148 2.78 10.71 10.60
C ASN A 148 2.95 9.19 10.53
N PHE A 149 3.23 8.62 9.35
CA PHE A 149 3.57 7.20 9.24
C PHE A 149 4.79 6.84 10.10
N ARG A 150 5.82 7.69 10.13
CA ARG A 150 6.98 7.48 11.01
C ARG A 150 6.59 7.46 12.48
N SER A 151 5.62 8.26 12.92
CA SER A 151 5.11 8.22 14.30
C SER A 151 4.34 6.93 14.64
N LEU A 152 3.83 6.22 13.63
CA LEU A 152 3.26 4.87 13.75
C LEU A 152 4.34 3.77 13.69
N GLY A 153 5.62 4.16 13.59
CA GLY A 153 6.74 3.25 13.36
C GLY A 153 6.80 2.69 11.94
N ILE A 154 6.11 3.30 10.97
CA ILE A 154 6.16 2.89 9.55
C ILE A 154 7.02 3.89 8.78
N HIS A 155 8.16 3.46 8.28
CA HIS A 155 9.08 4.28 7.52
C HIS A 155 8.89 4.05 6.02
N LEU A 156 8.31 5.03 5.33
CA LEU A 156 8.07 4.97 3.88
C LEU A 156 9.36 5.26 3.11
N LEU A 157 9.80 4.35 2.24
CA LEU A 157 10.99 4.53 1.40
C LEU A 157 10.70 4.91 -0.05
N ASP A 158 9.46 4.80 -0.49
CA ASP A 158 9.06 5.12 -1.85
C ASP A 158 7.87 6.10 -1.91
N PRO A 159 7.94 7.25 -1.21
CA PRO A 159 6.92 8.27 -1.35
C PRO A 159 6.99 8.85 -2.76
N SER A 160 5.89 8.73 -3.49
CA SER A 160 5.72 9.28 -4.84
C SER A 160 4.27 9.75 -5.00
N PRO A 161 3.96 10.61 -5.98
CA PRO A 161 2.58 11.01 -6.27
C PRO A 161 1.64 9.84 -6.62
N GLY A 162 2.19 8.71 -7.07
CA GLY A 162 1.41 7.48 -7.29
C GLY A 162 1.04 6.74 -6.00
N ASN A 163 1.83 6.93 -4.94
CA ASN A 163 1.63 6.26 -3.65
C ASN A 163 1.05 7.19 -2.58
N ILE A 164 1.19 8.51 -2.71
CA ILE A 164 0.58 9.52 -1.84
C ILE A 164 -0.14 10.50 -2.75
N ALA A 165 -1.46 10.36 -2.87
CA ALA A 165 -2.27 11.21 -3.73
C ALA A 165 -3.17 12.11 -2.90
N PHE A 166 -3.29 13.37 -3.32
CA PHE A 166 -4.10 14.39 -2.70
C PHE A 166 -5.41 14.61 -3.47
N ASP A 167 -6.36 15.29 -2.83
CA ASP A 167 -7.57 15.76 -3.51
C ASP A 167 -7.23 16.76 -4.61
N GLY A 168 -7.86 16.61 -5.76
CA GLY A 168 -7.67 17.49 -6.92
C GLY A 168 -6.41 17.23 -7.74
N ASP A 169 -5.59 16.24 -7.38
CA ASP A 169 -4.55 15.72 -8.27
C ASP A 169 -5.26 15.07 -9.48
N THR A 170 -5.07 15.66 -10.67
CA THR A 170 -5.57 15.16 -11.96
C THR A 170 -4.88 13.88 -12.39
#